data_AF-A0A3C0PLE2-F1
#
_entry.id   AF-A0A3C0PLE2-F1
#
_cell.length_a   1.000
_cell.length_b   1.000
_cell.length_c   1.000
_cell.angle_alpha   90.00
_cell.angle_beta   90.00
_cell.angle_gamma   90.00
#
_symmetry.space_group_name_H-M   'P 1'
#
loop_
_entity.id
_entity.type
_entity.pdbx_description
1 polymer ?
#
loop_
_entity_poly.entity_id
_entity_poly.type
_entity_poly.pdbx_seq_one_letter_code
_entity_poly.pdbx_strand_id
1 'polypeptide(L)'
;MKLSPLNKRRLSNFKKNRRAVWSLFIFSILFGLSLFAEFLANDKPILVSYRGELFMPVTQFYPETTFGGDFKTEATYRDPEVQCLIRSGGLEICFEDPEITMDAISS
;
A
#
# COMPACT_ATOMS: atom_id res chain seq x y z
N MET A 1 -21.68 -24.74 -20.42
CA MET A 1 -21.88 -25.60 -19.23
C MET A 1 -23.35 -25.58 -18.82
N LYS A 2 -24.07 -26.72 -18.88
CA LYS A 2 -25.52 -26.79 -18.57
C LYS A 2 -25.68 -27.20 -17.10
N LEU A 3 -26.25 -26.33 -16.26
CA LEU A 3 -26.49 -26.64 -14.85
C LEU A 3 -27.49 -27.80 -14.72
N SER A 4 -27.19 -28.78 -13.85
CA SER A 4 -28.13 -29.86 -13.52
C SER A 4 -29.44 -29.30 -12.94
N PRO A 5 -30.59 -29.99 -13.10
CA PRO A 5 -31.87 -29.54 -12.55
C PRO A 5 -31.82 -29.25 -11.05
N LEU A 6 -31.04 -30.05 -10.28
CA LEU A 6 -30.83 -29.86 -8.86
C LEU A 6 -30.09 -28.55 -8.56
N ASN A 7 -29.01 -28.25 -9.28
CA ASN A 7 -28.23 -27.03 -9.08
C ASN A 7 -29.00 -25.77 -9.52
N LYS A 8 -29.84 -25.87 -10.56
CA LYS A 8 -30.77 -24.78 -10.94
C LYS A 8 -31.75 -24.46 -9.82
N ARG A 9 -32.32 -25.48 -9.18
CA ARG A 9 -33.26 -25.29 -8.05
C ARG A 9 -32.56 -24.69 -6.84
N ARG A 10 -31.35 -25.15 -6.50
CA ARG A 10 -30.52 -24.58 -5.43
C ARG A 10 -30.20 -23.10 -5.68
N LEU A 11 -29.79 -22.76 -6.91
CA LEU A 11 -29.51 -21.36 -7.28
C LEU A 11 -30.76 -20.47 -7.21
N SER A 12 -31.92 -20.98 -7.64
CA SER A 12 -33.19 -20.27 -7.50
C SER A 12 -33.56 -20.01 -6.03
N ASN A 13 -33.44 -21.04 -5.18
CA ASN A 13 -33.69 -20.90 -3.74
C ASN A 13 -32.72 -19.93 -3.08
N PHE A 14 -31.44 -19.96 -3.45
CA PHE A 14 -30.43 -19.03 -2.98
C PHE A 14 -30.77 -17.58 -3.34
N LYS A 15 -31.11 -17.32 -4.61
CA LYS A 15 -31.47 -15.97 -5.09
C LYS A 15 -32.76 -15.42 -4.45
N LYS A 16 -33.69 -16.28 -4.04
CA LYS A 16 -34.92 -15.87 -3.31
C LYS A 16 -34.63 -15.46 -1.86
N ASN A 17 -33.56 -15.96 -1.25
CA ASN A 17 -33.17 -15.60 0.10
C ASN A 17 -32.32 -14.32 0.09
N ARG A 18 -32.94 -13.18 0.40
CA ARG A 18 -32.24 -11.87 0.43
C ARG A 18 -31.02 -11.88 1.37
N ARG A 19 -31.09 -12.57 2.52
CA ARG A 19 -29.96 -12.65 3.45
C ARG A 19 -28.79 -13.41 2.84
N ALA A 20 -29.06 -14.53 2.17
CA ALA A 20 -28.01 -15.32 1.52
C ALA A 20 -27.29 -14.53 0.42
N VAL A 21 -28.03 -13.74 -0.35
CA VAL A 21 -27.45 -12.85 -1.38
C VAL A 21 -26.60 -11.76 -0.73
N TRP A 22 -27.10 -11.06 0.29
CA TRP A 22 -26.33 -10.05 1.01
C TRP A 22 -25.07 -10.61 1.67
N SER A 23 -25.16 -11.76 2.34
CA SER A 23 -24.01 -12.44 2.92
C SER A 23 -22.96 -12.80 1.87
N LEU A 24 -23.38 -13.27 0.69
CA LEU A 24 -22.45 -13.53 -0.40
C LEU A 24 -21.76 -12.25 -0.88
N PHE A 25 -22.49 -11.15 -1.06
CA PHE A 25 -21.88 -9.88 -1.45
C PHE A 25 -20.87 -9.38 -0.42
N ILE A 26 -21.24 -9.34 0.86
CA ILE A 26 -20.35 -8.90 1.94
C ILE A 26 -19.13 -9.81 1.99
N PHE A 27 -19.32 -11.13 1.98
CA PHE A 27 -18.22 -12.09 1.99
C PHE A 27 -17.31 -11.93 0.77
N SER A 28 -17.87 -11.81 -0.44
CA SER A 28 -17.08 -11.64 -1.66
C SER A 28 -16.28 -10.34 -1.65
N ILE A 29 -16.81 -9.26 -1.12
CA ILE A 29 -16.07 -8.00 -0.96
C ILE A 29 -14.95 -8.17 0.05
N LEU A 30 -15.25 -8.67 1.25
CA LEU A 30 -14.24 -8.86 2.31
C LEU A 30 -13.14 -9.83 1.85
N PHE A 31 -13.52 -10.95 1.23
CA PHE A 31 -12.59 -11.92 0.65
C PHE A 31 -11.77 -11.29 -0.47
N GLY A 32 -12.40 -10.57 -1.40
CA GLY A 32 -11.72 -9.85 -2.47
C GLY A 32 -10.68 -8.87 -1.92
N LEU A 33 -11.06 -8.02 -0.95
CA LEU A 33 -10.14 -7.10 -0.29
C LEU A 33 -9.00 -7.82 0.44
N SER A 34 -9.27 -8.98 1.05
CA SER A 34 -8.24 -9.76 1.75
C SER A 34 -7.15 -10.30 0.81
N LEU A 35 -7.51 -10.62 -0.45
CA LEU A 35 -6.52 -11.05 -1.45
C LEU A 35 -5.59 -9.91 -1.88
N PHE A 36 -6.04 -8.67 -1.78
CA PHE A 36 -5.25 -7.47 -2.06
C PHE A 36 -4.82 -6.74 -0.79
N ALA A 37 -4.83 -7.42 0.37
CA ALA A 37 -4.52 -6.79 1.65
C ALA A 37 -3.09 -6.25 1.67
N GLU A 38 -2.13 -6.96 1.10
CA GLU A 38 -0.74 -6.50 1.01
C GLU A 38 -0.60 -5.22 0.17
N PHE A 39 -1.48 -5.00 -0.82
CA PHE A 39 -1.50 -3.77 -1.61
C PHE A 39 -2.27 -2.65 -0.90
N LEU A 40 -3.38 -2.97 -0.24
CA LEU A 40 -4.25 -2.01 0.43
C LEU A 40 -3.68 -1.51 1.76
N ALA A 41 -2.97 -2.38 2.48
CA ALA A 41 -2.29 -2.10 3.74
C ALA A 41 -0.77 -1.91 3.51
N ASN A 42 -0.36 -1.53 2.30
CA ASN A 42 1.05 -1.29 2.03
C ASN A 42 1.51 -0.01 2.73
N ASP A 43 2.54 -0.13 3.57
CA ASP A 43 3.18 1.03 4.21
C ASP A 43 4.18 1.74 3.28
N LYS A 44 4.36 1.22 2.06
CA LYS A 44 5.31 1.73 1.08
C LYS A 44 4.61 2.47 -0.07
N PRO A 45 5.18 3.57 -0.57
CA PRO A 45 4.70 4.24 -1.77
C PRO A 45 4.89 3.37 -3.02
N ILE A 46 4.07 3.60 -4.04
CA ILE A 46 4.20 2.92 -5.34
C ILE A 46 5.45 3.38 -6.08
N LEU A 47 5.73 4.69 -6.04
CA LEU A 47 6.84 5.31 -6.74
C LEU A 47 7.44 6.42 -5.86
N VAL A 48 8.77 6.50 -5.85
CA VAL A 48 9.54 7.56 -5.18
C VAL A 48 10.50 8.17 -6.19
N SER A 49 10.57 9.49 -6.25
CA SER A 49 11.62 10.19 -7.00
C SER A 49 12.69 10.65 -6.03
N TYR A 50 13.94 10.28 -6.28
CA TYR A 50 15.09 10.68 -5.47
C TYR A 50 16.26 11.00 -6.39
N ARG A 51 16.81 12.21 -6.27
CA ARG A 51 17.94 12.71 -7.09
C ARG A 51 17.78 12.52 -8.61
N GLY A 52 16.54 12.61 -9.11
CA GLY A 52 16.22 12.47 -10.54
C GLY A 52 15.99 11.02 -11.00
N GLU A 53 16.18 10.04 -10.13
CA GLU A 53 15.88 8.62 -10.40
C GLU A 53 14.52 8.22 -9.81
N LEU A 54 13.90 7.19 -10.39
CA LEU A 54 12.63 6.64 -9.95
C LEU A 54 12.83 5.27 -9.30
N PHE A 55 12.29 5.14 -8.10
CA PHE A 55 12.33 3.94 -7.27
C PHE A 55 10.90 3.39 -7.12
N MET A 56 10.73 2.06 -7.08
CA MET A 56 9.43 1.38 -6.92
C MET A 56 9.35 0.55 -5.63
N PRO A 57 9.19 1.17 -4.44
CA PRO A 57 9.27 0.47 -3.15
C PRO A 57 8.20 -0.61 -2.92
N VAL A 58 7.08 -0.53 -3.63
CA VAL A 58 6.03 -1.57 -3.57
C VAL A 58 6.49 -2.92 -4.13
N THR A 59 7.46 -2.94 -5.05
CA THR A 59 7.95 -4.18 -5.67
C THR A 59 9.40 -4.52 -5.32
N GLN A 60 10.18 -3.56 -4.82
CA GLN A 60 11.60 -3.71 -4.56
C GLN A 60 11.97 -3.22 -3.16
N PHE A 61 12.92 -3.91 -2.54
CA PHE A 61 13.52 -3.50 -1.28
C PHE A 61 14.55 -2.41 -1.53
N TYR A 62 14.43 -1.29 -0.80
CA TYR A 62 15.46 -0.25 -0.75
C TYR A 62 15.84 0.03 0.70
N PRO A 63 17.13 -0.11 1.07
CA PRO A 63 17.57 0.28 2.40
C PRO A 63 17.50 1.80 2.54
N GLU A 64 17.35 2.28 3.77
CA GLU A 64 17.32 3.72 4.06
C GLU A 64 18.59 4.45 3.62
N THR A 65 19.75 3.78 3.66
CA THR A 65 21.01 4.30 3.10
C THR A 65 20.92 4.69 1.63
N THR A 66 19.93 4.19 0.88
CA THR A 66 19.67 4.60 -0.51
C THR A 66 19.28 6.08 -0.59
N PHE A 67 18.54 6.56 0.39
CA PHE A 67 18.00 7.92 0.43
C PHE A 67 18.85 8.89 1.27
N GLY A 68 20.01 8.43 1.77
CA GLY A 68 20.92 9.22 2.59
C GLY A 68 20.76 9.03 4.09
N GLY A 69 19.99 8.02 4.54
CA GLY A 69 19.93 7.64 5.95
C GLY A 69 21.05 6.68 6.37
N ASP A 70 21.02 6.23 7.62
CA ASP A 70 22.08 5.40 8.21
C ASP A 70 21.71 3.92 8.32
N PHE A 71 20.42 3.60 8.24
CA PHE A 71 19.95 2.24 8.45
C PHE A 71 20.03 1.39 7.18
N LYS A 72 20.63 0.20 7.30
CA LYS A 72 20.66 -0.83 6.24
C LYS A 72 19.37 -1.65 6.14
N THR A 73 18.37 -1.32 6.95
CA THR A 73 17.04 -1.90 6.91
C THR A 73 16.17 -1.19 5.89
N GLU A 74 15.02 -1.78 5.56
CA GLU A 74 14.06 -1.16 4.67
C GLU A 74 13.69 0.25 5.15
N ALA A 75 13.67 1.21 4.22
CA ALA A 75 13.31 2.58 4.54
C ALA A 75 11.85 2.66 5.04
N THR A 76 11.65 3.31 6.19
CA THR A 76 10.31 3.58 6.71
C THR A 76 9.74 4.82 6.05
N TYR A 77 9.10 4.67 4.88
CA TYR A 77 8.62 5.80 4.07
C TYR A 77 7.56 6.70 4.74
N ARG A 78 6.99 6.26 5.86
CA ARG A 78 6.04 7.05 6.67
C ARG A 78 6.73 7.91 7.73
N ASP A 79 8.02 7.68 7.96
CA ASP A 79 8.84 8.45 8.89
C ASP A 79 9.13 9.85 8.32
N PRO A 80 8.88 10.93 9.08
CA PRO A 80 9.25 12.29 8.68
C PRO A 80 10.71 12.43 8.27
N GLU A 81 11.63 11.73 8.92
CA GLU A 81 13.06 11.76 8.60
C GLU A 81 13.32 11.22 7.18
N VAL A 82 12.81 10.03 6.87
CA VAL A 82 12.96 9.41 5.55
C VAL A 82 12.30 10.25 4.45
N GLN A 83 11.14 10.86 4.74
CA GLN A 83 10.49 11.78 3.81
C GLN A 83 11.34 13.02 3.55
N CYS A 84 11.93 13.59 4.60
CA CYS A 84 12.85 14.71 4.50
C CYS A 84 14.08 14.34 3.68
N LEU A 85 14.72 13.20 3.95
CA LEU A 85 15.87 12.69 3.20
C LEU A 85 15.54 12.52 1.71
N ILE A 86 14.40 11.90 1.38
CA ILE A 86 13.97 11.74 -0.01
C ILE A 86 13.79 13.08 -0.72
N ARG A 87 13.12 14.03 -0.06
CA ARG A 87 12.74 15.33 -0.65
C ARG A 87 13.92 16.29 -0.75
N SER A 88 14.79 16.31 0.25
CA SER A 88 16.00 17.11 0.30
C SER A 88 17.14 16.55 -0.55
N GLY A 89 17.03 15.29 -0.96
CA GLY A 89 18.13 14.60 -1.63
C GLY A 89 19.22 14.11 -0.67
N GLY A 90 18.88 13.85 0.59
CA GLY A 90 19.75 13.22 1.60
C GLY A 90 20.55 14.22 2.42
N LEU A 91 19.93 15.29 2.91
CA LEU A 91 20.58 16.23 3.83
C LEU A 91 20.63 15.67 5.26
N GLU A 92 21.80 15.72 5.90
CA GLU A 92 22.01 15.23 7.27
C GLU A 92 21.17 15.98 8.32
N ILE A 93 20.79 17.23 8.06
CA ILE A 93 19.94 18.02 8.98
C ILE A 93 18.55 17.38 9.21
N CYS A 94 18.12 16.50 8.31
CA CYS A 94 16.87 15.75 8.47
C CYS A 94 16.89 14.82 9.70
N PHE A 95 18.07 14.45 10.23
CA PHE A 95 18.20 13.63 11.45
C PHE A 95 17.82 14.38 12.72
N GLU A 96 17.93 15.71 12.70
CA GLU A 96 17.67 16.56 13.87
C GLU A 96 16.25 17.13 13.79
N ASP A 97 15.94 17.84 12.70
CA ASP A 97 14.69 18.59 12.54
C ASP A 97 14.09 18.41 11.13
N PRO A 98 13.48 17.24 10.84
CA PRO A 98 12.96 16.94 9.52
C PRO A 98 11.78 17.84 9.11
N GLU A 99 10.92 18.23 10.06
CA GLU A 99 9.76 19.11 9.79
C GLU A 99 10.20 20.50 9.33
N ILE A 100 11.15 21.11 10.04
CA ILE A 100 11.68 22.46 9.70
C ILE A 100 12.34 22.44 8.32
N THR A 101 13.12 21.39 8.06
CA THR A 101 13.82 21.23 6.77
C THR A 101 12.84 21.05 5.62
N MET A 102 11.77 20.29 5.84
CA MET A 102 10.70 20.09 4.87
C MET A 102 9.92 21.39 4.57
N ASP A 103 9.64 22.20 5.59
CA ASP A 103 9.02 23.51 5.42
C ASP A 103 9.93 24.47 4.63
N ALA A 104 11.24 24.43 4.87
CA ALA A 104 12.22 25.25 4.16
C ALA A 104 12.35 24.87 2.67
N ILE A 105 12.19 23.59 2.31
CA ILE A 105 12.31 23.10 0.92
C ILE A 105 11.00 23.25 0.13
N SER A 106 9.86 23.32 0.82
CA SER A 106 8.55 23.45 0.18
C SER A 106 8.14 24.90 -0.13
N SER A 107 8.93 25.89 0.31
CA SER A 107 8.76 27.33 0.07
C SER A 107 9.47 27.79 -1.20
#